data_AF-A0A960MYM6-F1
#
_entry.id   AF-A0A960MYM6-F1
#
_cell.length_a   1.000
_cell.length_b   1.000
_cell.length_c   1.000
_cell.angle_alpha   90.00
_cell.angle_beta   90.00
_cell.angle_gamma   90.00
#
_symmetry.space_group_name_H-M   'P 1'
#
loop_
_entity.id
_entity.type
_entity.pdbx_description
1 polymer ?
#
loop_
_entity_poly.entity_id
_entity_poly.type
_entity_poly.pdbx_seq_one_letter_code
_entity_poly.pdbx_strand_id
1 'polypeptide(L)'
;RMGNLNIDREAVASITRLKGSGILWNGPFGPSGWVYNSDPKVPLPAEGRRWRTVEGGSIATVGLRQRVTLPWKLDKPVEVAFEIRSSERPEFELRLLSEKFTDAITTWDDEVVLRRGGYFVPLTTLSEDDRSLSLRFFWDPASSRGAVATREGKVLGRWEIVPDGAEVTPGDAIAPKDGIYRFAPSKPNRESGKKNFLPPDGITWINRGKDLVLESLLIRRWDGNLPKEQTVADDESDSRFETTDGTLLHGNLLGLNPSGLSIGEADSPNQTIPLDRLLSAHFPKPSTGDTAKTDSSALLQFGDGSLLNGTVEGLADGRLKIQSPFSPDPIDADAAGLSEIRWNYPPEAIAPLIKFDKIAIGTNTVFHGTWEPSASDRLCWRLIGASQAVPLAENNSTIEITRATPEDRQWPRAATLFYLSDGQIAPGELVAIDEDGKNVTVKSDLIGTDQFHSGTIDAVQFPGPELHGEGFADPGWQYPRGRPKPR
;
A
#
# COMPACT_ATOMS: atom_id res chain seq x y z
N ARG A 1 -2.13 8.90 20.98
CA ARG A 1 -2.81 8.77 19.66
C ARG A 1 -4.23 8.26 19.78
N MET A 2 -4.57 7.34 20.70
CA MET A 2 -5.96 6.90 20.93
C MET A 2 -6.41 6.91 22.41
N GLY A 3 -5.60 7.46 23.33
CA GLY A 3 -5.92 7.44 24.76
C GLY A 3 -5.85 6.03 25.37
N ASN A 4 -6.57 5.81 26.48
CA ASN A 4 -6.79 4.48 27.03
C ASN A 4 -7.97 3.83 26.32
N LEU A 5 -7.79 2.59 25.86
CA LEU A 5 -8.84 1.80 25.21
C LEU A 5 -9.23 0.65 26.15
N ASN A 6 -10.53 0.49 26.38
CA ASN A 6 -11.09 -0.72 26.97
C ASN A 6 -11.54 -1.61 25.81
N ILE A 7 -10.98 -2.80 25.71
CA ILE A 7 -11.30 -3.77 24.66
C ILE A 7 -11.78 -5.04 25.35
N ASP A 8 -12.93 -5.54 24.94
CA ASP A 8 -13.44 -6.81 25.44
C ASP A 8 -12.45 -7.93 25.11
N ARG A 9 -12.17 -8.80 26.08
CA ARG A 9 -11.19 -9.87 25.89
C ARG A 9 -11.55 -10.75 24.69
N GLU A 10 -12.83 -11.04 24.48
CA GLU A 10 -13.30 -11.83 23.34
C GLU A 10 -13.01 -11.16 21.99
N ALA A 11 -12.89 -9.83 21.93
CA ALA A 11 -12.51 -9.12 20.72
C ALA A 11 -10.99 -9.17 20.43
N VAL A 12 -10.17 -9.68 21.37
CA VAL A 12 -8.72 -9.79 21.20
C VAL A 12 -8.36 -11.15 20.60
N ALA A 13 -7.98 -11.15 19.32
CA ALA A 13 -7.50 -12.36 18.63
C ALA A 13 -6.04 -12.71 18.98
N SER A 14 -5.19 -11.70 19.16
CA SER A 14 -3.79 -11.92 19.57
C SER A 14 -3.18 -10.69 20.23
N ILE A 15 -2.14 -10.93 21.02
CA ILE A 15 -1.27 -9.93 21.63
C ILE A 15 0.16 -10.29 21.25
N THR A 16 0.91 -9.32 20.75
CA THR A 16 2.32 -9.53 20.37
C THR A 16 3.20 -8.44 20.94
N ARG A 17 4.33 -8.82 21.52
CA ARG A 17 5.33 -7.92 22.07
C ARG A 17 6.22 -7.37 20.96
N LEU A 18 6.13 -6.08 20.70
CA LEU A 18 6.90 -5.42 19.64
C LEU A 18 8.36 -5.17 20.02
N LYS A 19 8.60 -4.90 21.31
CA LYS A 19 9.91 -4.55 21.86
C LYS A 19 10.11 -5.23 23.22
N GLY A 20 11.35 -5.60 23.51
CA GLY A 20 11.73 -6.24 24.76
C GLY A 20 13.18 -6.72 24.74
N SER A 21 13.65 -7.26 25.86
CA SER A 21 14.96 -7.91 25.91
C SER A 21 15.02 -9.07 24.91
N GLY A 22 16.11 -9.17 24.14
CA GLY A 22 16.32 -10.24 23.16
C GLY A 22 15.58 -10.07 21.83
N ILE A 23 14.49 -9.31 21.76
CA ILE A 23 13.77 -9.01 20.52
C ILE A 23 14.54 -7.93 19.75
N LEU A 24 14.94 -8.27 18.53
CA LEU A 24 15.65 -7.38 17.62
C LEU A 24 14.66 -6.71 16.64
N TRP A 25 13.68 -7.47 16.18
CA TRP A 25 12.58 -7.01 15.35
C TRP A 25 11.36 -7.89 15.59
N ASN A 26 10.17 -7.32 15.55
CA ASN A 26 8.91 -8.06 15.49
C ASN A 26 7.97 -7.23 14.62
N GLY A 27 7.36 -7.81 13.59
CA GLY A 27 6.57 -7.12 12.58
C GLY A 27 6.11 -8.10 11.50
N PRO A 28 5.75 -7.64 10.29
CA PRO A 28 5.64 -6.24 9.87
C PRO A 28 4.48 -5.50 10.56
N PHE A 29 4.61 -4.17 10.67
CA PHE A 29 3.51 -3.25 11.03
C PHE A 29 3.44 -2.19 9.94
N GLY A 30 2.99 -2.62 8.78
CA GLY A 30 3.01 -1.81 7.57
C GLY A 30 4.42 -1.48 7.08
N PRO A 31 4.62 -0.32 6.42
CA PRO A 31 5.83 -0.07 5.63
C PRO A 31 7.03 0.42 6.43
N SER A 32 6.84 0.70 7.72
CA SER A 32 7.90 1.26 8.55
C SER A 32 9.08 0.30 8.69
N GLY A 33 10.30 0.80 8.51
CA GLY A 33 11.55 0.02 8.56
C GLY A 33 11.89 -0.75 7.28
N TRP A 34 10.96 -0.82 6.32
CA TRP A 34 11.16 -1.54 5.07
C TRP A 34 11.64 -0.62 3.94
N VAL A 35 12.59 -1.11 3.15
CA VAL A 35 13.09 -0.48 1.93
C VAL A 35 12.52 -1.21 0.73
N TYR A 36 11.69 -0.51 -0.03
CA TYR A 36 11.03 -1.02 -1.23
C TYR A 36 11.93 -0.79 -2.44
N ASN A 37 12.57 -1.86 -2.90
CA ASN A 37 13.44 -1.79 -4.06
C ASN A 37 12.71 -2.35 -5.28
N SER A 38 12.38 -1.48 -6.23
CA SER A 38 12.13 -1.90 -7.61
C SER A 38 13.45 -2.09 -8.34
N ASP A 39 13.55 -3.10 -9.20
CA ASP A 39 14.60 -3.14 -10.20
C ASP A 39 14.55 -1.83 -11.01
N PRO A 40 15.60 -0.99 -11.01
CA PRO A 40 15.58 0.31 -11.69
C PRO A 40 15.35 0.19 -13.21
N LYS A 41 15.50 -1.02 -13.78
CA LYS A 41 15.21 -1.31 -15.19
C LYS A 41 13.76 -1.69 -15.46
N VAL A 42 12.97 -1.95 -14.43
CA VAL A 42 11.53 -2.21 -14.54
C VAL A 42 10.83 -0.93 -14.13
N PRO A 43 10.22 -0.18 -15.05
CA PRO A 43 9.40 0.96 -14.71
C PRO A 43 8.39 0.52 -13.65
N LEU A 44 8.42 1.19 -12.48
CA LEU A 44 7.39 1.02 -11.47
C LEU A 44 6.06 1.35 -12.16
N PRO A 45 5.11 0.40 -12.27
CA PRO A 45 3.81 0.77 -12.79
C PRO A 45 3.19 1.81 -11.85
N ALA A 46 2.42 2.72 -12.46
CA ALA A 46 1.53 3.61 -11.76
C ALA A 46 0.54 2.74 -10.98
N GLU A 47 0.75 2.68 -9.66
CA GLU A 47 -0.11 2.02 -8.67
C GLU A 47 -0.27 0.49 -8.83
N GLY A 48 -0.39 -0.23 -7.71
CA GLY A 48 -0.79 -1.65 -7.72
C GLY A 48 0.28 -2.75 -7.75
N ARG A 49 1.58 -2.47 -8.00
CA ARG A 49 2.65 -3.50 -7.89
C ARG A 49 3.65 -3.29 -6.76
N ARG A 50 3.34 -2.47 -5.76
CA ARG A 50 4.21 -2.33 -4.58
C ARG A 50 3.72 -3.25 -3.47
N TRP A 51 4.63 -3.65 -2.61
CA TRP A 51 4.27 -4.21 -1.31
C TRP A 51 3.42 -3.17 -0.57
N ARG A 52 2.25 -3.60 -0.09
CA ARG A 52 1.26 -2.77 0.60
C ARG A 52 0.91 -3.40 1.93
N THR A 53 0.46 -2.60 2.88
CA THR A 53 -0.06 -3.13 4.14
C THR A 53 -1.44 -3.73 3.92
N VAL A 54 -1.66 -4.88 4.53
CA VAL A 54 -2.95 -5.58 4.59
C VAL A 54 -3.30 -5.85 6.04
N GLU A 55 -4.36 -6.59 6.28
CA GLU A 55 -4.90 -6.86 7.62
C GLU A 55 -3.83 -7.37 8.60
N GLY A 56 -3.99 -6.97 9.87
CA GLY A 56 -3.07 -7.35 10.96
C GLY A 56 -1.69 -6.68 10.92
N GLY A 57 -1.46 -5.69 10.05
CA GLY A 57 -0.15 -5.04 9.89
C GLY A 57 0.79 -5.78 8.93
N SER A 58 0.35 -6.93 8.42
CA SER A 58 0.99 -7.72 7.38
C SER A 58 1.34 -6.88 6.14
N ILE A 59 2.31 -7.31 5.35
CA ILE A 59 2.60 -6.70 4.04
C ILE A 59 2.39 -7.72 2.93
N ALA A 60 1.75 -7.30 1.85
CA ALA A 60 1.42 -8.15 0.72
C ALA A 60 1.84 -7.52 -0.60
N THR A 61 2.12 -8.36 -1.60
CA THR A 61 2.34 -7.90 -2.97
C THR A 61 1.72 -8.87 -3.97
N VAL A 62 1.16 -8.32 -5.05
CA VAL A 62 0.66 -9.09 -6.21
C VAL A 62 1.62 -9.04 -7.40
N GLY A 63 2.76 -8.34 -7.24
CA GLY A 63 3.75 -8.20 -8.29
C GLY A 63 4.78 -9.32 -8.22
N LEU A 64 4.93 -10.07 -9.30
CA LEU A 64 6.06 -10.98 -9.50
C LEU A 64 7.39 -10.24 -9.34
N ARG A 65 8.33 -10.88 -8.64
CA ARG A 65 9.69 -10.41 -8.34
C ARG A 65 9.76 -9.09 -7.57
N GLN A 66 8.66 -8.65 -6.97
CA GLN A 66 8.68 -7.47 -6.10
C GLN A 66 9.48 -7.76 -4.85
N ARG A 67 10.29 -6.78 -4.45
CA ARG A 67 11.24 -6.94 -3.35
C ARG A 67 10.98 -5.93 -2.26
N VAL A 68 11.12 -6.40 -1.03
CA VAL A 68 11.16 -5.55 0.15
C VAL A 68 12.30 -6.00 1.05
N THR A 69 13.09 -5.06 1.55
CA THR A 69 14.26 -5.36 2.38
C THR A 69 14.13 -4.69 3.73
N LEU A 70 14.32 -5.44 4.80
CA LEU A 70 14.52 -4.91 6.14
C LEU A 70 16.04 -4.76 6.33
N PRO A 71 16.59 -3.54 6.33
CA PRO A 71 18.01 -3.33 6.52
C PRO A 71 18.40 -3.81 7.92
N TRP A 72 19.36 -4.74 7.98
CA TRP A 72 19.76 -5.34 9.24
C TRP A 72 21.19 -5.86 9.19
N LYS A 73 21.95 -5.65 10.26
CA LYS A 73 23.30 -6.19 10.37
C LYS A 73 23.26 -7.58 11.03
N LEU A 74 23.57 -8.62 10.26
CA LEU A 74 23.58 -10.01 10.70
C LEU A 74 24.95 -10.43 11.28
N ASP A 75 25.38 -9.76 12.36
CA ASP A 75 26.72 -9.95 12.96
C ASP A 75 26.74 -10.70 14.29
N LYS A 76 25.58 -11.16 14.76
CA LYS A 76 25.41 -11.93 16.00
C LYS A 76 24.52 -13.15 15.75
N PRO A 77 24.55 -14.15 16.64
CA PRO A 77 23.59 -15.25 16.61
C PRO A 77 22.15 -14.73 16.64
N VAL A 78 21.37 -15.15 15.65
CA VAL A 78 19.99 -14.72 15.49
C VAL A 78 19.08 -15.89 15.16
N GLU A 79 17.85 -15.74 15.60
CA GLU A 79 16.71 -16.47 15.09
C GLU A 79 15.87 -15.52 14.24
N VAL A 80 15.52 -15.95 13.04
CA VAL A 80 14.58 -15.31 12.13
C VAL A 80 13.39 -16.26 11.96
N ALA A 81 12.28 -15.97 12.62
CA ALA A 81 11.03 -16.71 12.46
C ALA A 81 10.08 -15.89 11.58
N PHE A 82 9.39 -16.56 10.67
CA PHE A 82 8.44 -15.90 9.78
C PHE A 82 7.25 -16.78 9.45
N GLU A 83 6.16 -16.12 9.08
CA GLU A 83 4.93 -16.73 8.57
C GLU A 83 4.54 -16.00 7.27
N ILE A 84 4.34 -16.79 6.21
CA ILE A 84 3.90 -16.28 4.91
C ILE A 84 2.61 -16.98 4.48
N ARG A 85 1.83 -16.29 3.66
CA ARG A 85 0.60 -16.80 3.04
C ARG A 85 0.51 -16.40 1.57
N SER A 86 -0.22 -17.18 0.79
CA SER A 86 -0.57 -16.90 -0.60
C SER A 86 -1.94 -17.51 -0.93
N SER A 87 -2.62 -17.00 -1.96
CA SER A 87 -3.90 -17.60 -2.43
C SER A 87 -3.71 -18.95 -3.11
N GLU A 88 -2.48 -19.22 -3.56
CA GLU A 88 -1.97 -20.47 -4.10
C GLU A 88 -0.76 -20.94 -3.28
N ARG A 89 -0.15 -22.07 -3.65
CA ARG A 89 1.10 -22.56 -3.04
C ARG A 89 2.15 -21.43 -2.92
N PRO A 90 2.69 -21.15 -1.71
CA PRO A 90 3.63 -20.05 -1.54
C PRO A 90 4.92 -20.21 -2.36
N GLU A 91 5.09 -19.33 -3.34
CA GLU A 91 6.34 -19.19 -4.09
C GLU A 91 7.08 -17.92 -3.65
N PHE A 92 8.22 -18.10 -2.99
CA PHE A 92 8.95 -16.99 -2.38
C PHE A 92 10.47 -17.20 -2.41
N GLU A 93 11.19 -16.13 -2.09
CA GLU A 93 12.60 -16.18 -1.70
C GLU A 93 12.86 -15.20 -0.57
N LEU A 94 13.34 -15.72 0.56
CA LEU A 94 13.87 -14.97 1.69
C LEU A 94 15.40 -14.99 1.60
N ARG A 95 16.03 -13.83 1.38
CA ARG A 95 17.49 -13.69 1.38
C ARG A 95 17.98 -13.09 2.69
N LEU A 96 19.07 -13.65 3.18
CA LEU A 96 19.85 -13.13 4.29
C LEU A 96 21.17 -12.65 3.71
N LEU A 97 21.33 -11.34 3.67
CA LEU A 97 22.45 -10.66 3.04
C LEU A 97 23.34 -10.05 4.11
N SER A 98 24.63 -10.39 4.07
CA SER A 98 25.69 -9.67 4.76
C SER A 98 26.89 -9.53 3.85
N GLU A 99 27.86 -8.70 4.24
CA GLU A 99 29.17 -8.64 3.56
C GLU A 99 29.87 -10.00 3.43
N LYS A 100 29.58 -10.95 4.33
CA LYS A 100 30.31 -12.22 4.44
C LYS A 100 29.60 -13.42 3.81
N PHE A 101 28.27 -13.39 3.70
CA PHE A 101 27.50 -14.52 3.20
C PHE A 101 26.21 -14.09 2.52
N THR A 102 25.70 -14.98 1.68
CA THR A 102 24.40 -14.82 1.03
C THR A 102 23.69 -16.16 1.07
N ASP A 103 22.70 -16.24 1.95
CA ASP A 103 21.84 -17.39 2.08
C ASP A 103 20.44 -17.03 1.60
N ALA A 104 19.72 -18.03 1.09
CA ALA A 104 18.33 -17.86 0.75
C ALA A 104 17.52 -19.07 1.16
N ILE A 105 16.36 -18.88 1.76
CA ILE A 105 15.30 -19.89 1.79
C ILE A 105 14.38 -19.58 0.62
N THR A 106 14.13 -20.55 -0.26
CA THR A 106 13.41 -20.31 -1.51
C THR A 106 12.62 -21.53 -1.94
N THR A 107 11.50 -21.31 -2.62
CA THR A 107 10.75 -22.37 -3.29
C THR A 107 11.36 -22.67 -4.67
N TRP A 108 11.62 -23.94 -4.96
CA TRP A 108 11.97 -24.52 -6.26
C TRP A 108 10.90 -25.54 -6.63
N ASP A 109 10.02 -25.16 -7.56
CA ASP A 109 8.79 -25.92 -7.86
C ASP A 109 7.92 -26.13 -6.60
N ASP A 110 7.88 -27.33 -6.04
CA ASP A 110 7.18 -27.69 -4.80
C ASP A 110 8.13 -27.82 -3.59
N GLU A 111 9.45 -27.81 -3.80
CA GLU A 111 10.42 -27.95 -2.70
C GLU A 111 10.83 -26.60 -2.11
N VAL A 112 10.83 -26.52 -0.79
CA VAL A 112 11.48 -25.44 -0.04
C VAL A 112 12.91 -25.84 0.25
N VAL A 113 13.85 -25.03 -0.22
CA VAL A 113 15.28 -25.28 -0.06
C VAL A 113 16.00 -24.12 0.61
N LEU A 114 17.00 -24.43 1.41
CA LEU A 114 18.04 -23.47 1.79
C LEU A 114 19.12 -23.47 0.69
N ARG A 115 19.33 -22.35 0.01
CA ARG A 115 20.39 -22.14 -0.97
C ARG A 115 21.53 -21.32 -0.38
N ARG A 116 22.76 -21.80 -0.55
CA ARG A 116 24.00 -21.08 -0.19
C ARG A 116 25.02 -21.23 -1.32
N GLY A 117 25.32 -20.15 -2.02
CA GLY A 117 26.18 -20.20 -3.20
C GLY A 117 25.63 -21.19 -4.25
N GLY A 118 26.45 -22.19 -4.62
CA GLY A 118 26.05 -23.29 -5.51
C GLY A 118 25.49 -24.53 -4.80
N TYR A 119 25.35 -24.49 -3.47
CA TYR A 119 24.86 -25.61 -2.67
C TYR A 119 23.41 -25.38 -2.22
N PHE A 120 22.70 -26.47 -1.93
CA PHE A 120 21.36 -26.41 -1.35
C PHE A 120 21.09 -27.52 -0.32
N VAL A 121 20.12 -27.28 0.57
CA VAL A 121 19.56 -28.23 1.52
C VAL A 121 18.05 -28.31 1.27
N PRO A 122 17.49 -29.48 0.92
CA PRO A 122 16.03 -29.65 0.91
C PRO A 122 15.51 -29.58 2.34
N LEU A 123 14.45 -28.80 2.58
CA LEU A 123 13.89 -28.57 3.92
C LEU A 123 12.54 -29.23 4.08
N THR A 124 11.63 -29.00 3.13
CA THR A 124 10.28 -29.60 3.11
C THR A 124 9.70 -29.48 1.71
N THR A 125 8.64 -30.24 1.43
CA THR A 125 7.83 -30.12 0.21
C THR A 125 6.51 -29.44 0.56
N LEU A 126 6.00 -28.61 -0.34
CA LEU A 126 4.70 -27.95 -0.26
C LEU A 126 3.73 -28.62 -1.22
N SER A 127 2.57 -29.03 -0.72
CA SER A 127 1.48 -29.53 -1.54
C SER A 127 0.84 -28.40 -2.38
N GLU A 128 0.10 -28.75 -3.44
CA GLU A 128 -0.67 -27.77 -4.22
C GLU A 128 -1.77 -27.07 -3.39
N ASP A 129 -2.18 -27.67 -2.27
CA ASP A 129 -3.22 -27.15 -1.38
C ASP A 129 -2.66 -26.30 -0.23
N ASP A 130 -1.34 -26.29 -0.04
CA ASP A 130 -0.72 -25.47 1.00
C ASP A 130 -0.91 -23.99 0.67
N ARG A 131 -1.37 -23.20 1.64
CA ARG A 131 -1.58 -21.75 1.47
C ARG A 131 -0.69 -20.91 2.38
N SER A 132 -0.05 -21.54 3.35
CA SER A 132 0.81 -20.87 4.32
C SER A 132 2.07 -21.69 4.59
N LEU A 133 3.10 -21.02 5.08
CA LEU A 133 4.34 -21.64 5.53
C LEU A 133 4.89 -20.84 6.72
N SER A 134 5.24 -21.56 7.79
CA SER A 134 5.89 -20.99 8.97
C SER A 134 7.23 -21.68 9.22
N LEU A 135 8.32 -20.92 9.25
CA LEU A 135 9.66 -21.46 9.47
C LEU A 135 10.46 -20.60 10.46
N ARG A 136 11.41 -21.25 11.13
CA ARG A 136 12.39 -20.65 12.04
C ARG A 136 13.79 -20.91 11.51
N PHE A 137 14.51 -19.86 11.15
CA PHE A 137 15.89 -19.92 10.69
C PHE A 137 16.84 -19.47 11.81
N PHE A 138 17.80 -20.31 12.16
CA PHE A 138 18.79 -20.07 13.19
C PHE A 138 20.16 -19.93 12.54
N TRP A 139 20.89 -18.88 12.91
CA TRP A 139 22.20 -18.64 12.35
C TRP A 139 23.14 -18.01 13.37
N ASP A 140 24.33 -18.62 13.49
CA ASP A 140 25.46 -18.06 14.19
C ASP A 140 26.57 -17.73 13.19
N PRO A 141 26.81 -16.43 12.90
CA PRO A 141 27.84 -16.01 11.96
C PRO A 141 29.27 -16.29 12.48
N ALA A 142 29.48 -16.45 13.79
CA ALA A 142 30.80 -16.71 14.37
C ALA A 142 31.22 -18.17 14.20
N SER A 143 30.34 -19.11 14.58
CA SER A 143 30.59 -20.54 14.36
C SER A 143 30.27 -21.01 12.94
N SER A 144 29.64 -20.16 12.13
CA SER A 144 29.19 -20.47 10.78
C SER A 144 28.24 -21.68 10.71
N ARG A 145 27.42 -21.83 11.75
CA ARG A 145 26.43 -22.92 11.90
C ARG A 145 25.02 -22.37 11.85
N GLY A 146 24.10 -23.17 11.36
CA GLY A 146 22.70 -22.84 11.42
C GLY A 146 21.78 -24.04 11.29
N ALA A 147 20.49 -23.75 11.47
CA ALA A 147 19.42 -24.72 11.28
C ALA A 147 18.15 -24.04 10.75
N VAL A 148 17.30 -24.82 10.10
CA VAL A 148 15.91 -24.45 9.85
C VAL A 148 15.03 -25.44 10.59
N ALA A 149 13.99 -24.93 11.24
CA ALA A 149 12.95 -25.72 11.88
C ALA A 149 11.56 -25.22 11.49
N THR A 150 10.55 -26.04 11.71
CA THR A 150 9.15 -25.59 11.71
C THR A 150 8.89 -24.66 12.89
N ARG A 151 7.69 -24.07 12.95
CA ARG A 151 7.25 -23.25 14.07
C ARG A 151 7.30 -24.01 15.41
N GLU A 152 6.93 -25.29 15.38
CA GLU A 152 6.85 -26.22 16.51
C GLU A 152 8.23 -26.70 16.97
N GLY A 153 9.29 -26.33 16.27
CA GLY A 153 10.67 -26.68 16.60
C GLY A 153 11.18 -27.97 15.96
N LYS A 154 10.40 -28.62 15.09
CA LYS A 154 10.88 -29.77 14.30
C LYS A 154 11.97 -29.32 13.35
N VAL A 155 13.18 -29.84 13.53
CA VAL A 155 14.34 -29.47 12.70
C VAL A 155 14.19 -30.07 11.30
N LEU A 156 14.22 -29.22 10.28
CA LEU A 156 14.14 -29.59 8.87
C LEU A 156 15.53 -29.77 8.24
N GLY A 157 16.52 -28.98 8.69
CA GLY A 157 17.88 -29.09 8.19
C GLY A 157 18.89 -28.37 9.09
N ARG A 158 20.13 -28.86 9.12
CA ARG A 158 21.26 -28.25 9.83
C ARG A 158 22.45 -28.11 8.91
N TRP A 159 23.25 -27.08 9.12
CA TRP A 159 24.49 -26.93 8.37
C TRP A 159 25.63 -26.31 9.16
N GLU A 160 26.84 -26.53 8.67
CA GLU A 160 28.07 -25.87 9.11
C GLU A 160 28.97 -25.52 7.92
N ILE A 161 29.71 -24.41 8.03
CA ILE A 161 30.80 -24.10 7.10
C ILE A 161 32.07 -24.78 7.63
N VAL A 162 32.70 -25.60 6.79
CA VAL A 162 34.00 -26.19 7.12
C VAL A 162 35.13 -25.19 6.86
N PRO A 163 36.26 -25.26 7.60
CA PRO A 163 37.41 -24.39 7.36
C PRO A 163 37.97 -24.50 5.94
N ASP A 164 38.60 -23.43 5.45
CA ASP A 164 39.29 -23.41 4.17
C ASP A 164 40.28 -24.58 4.05
N GLY A 165 40.19 -25.34 2.95
CA GLY A 165 41.06 -26.48 2.66
C GLY A 165 40.53 -27.85 3.11
N ALA A 166 39.39 -27.91 3.81
CA ALA A 166 38.70 -29.18 4.03
C ALA A 166 38.06 -29.68 2.71
N GLU A 167 38.26 -30.96 2.37
CA GLU A 167 37.56 -31.59 1.25
C GLU A 167 36.06 -31.62 1.54
N VAL A 168 35.28 -30.87 0.77
CA VAL A 168 33.82 -30.96 0.74
C VAL A 168 33.45 -31.61 -0.58
N THR A 169 32.96 -32.85 -0.55
CA THR A 169 32.43 -33.52 -1.75
C THR A 169 31.19 -32.76 -2.21
N PRO A 170 31.20 -32.05 -3.35
CA PRO A 170 30.03 -31.36 -3.86
C PRO A 170 29.09 -32.39 -4.48
N GLY A 171 27.80 -32.33 -4.14
CA GLY A 171 26.76 -32.88 -5.03
C GLY A 171 26.15 -34.23 -4.67
N ASP A 172 26.49 -34.87 -3.57
CA ASP A 172 25.69 -36.02 -3.11
C ASP A 172 24.59 -35.52 -2.18
N ALA A 173 23.40 -35.34 -2.76
CA ALA A 173 22.13 -35.15 -2.08
C ALA A 173 21.68 -36.41 -1.29
N ILE A 174 22.62 -37.09 -0.64
CA ILE A 174 22.29 -38.06 0.41
C ILE A 174 22.24 -37.25 1.70
N ALA A 175 21.07 -37.27 2.36
CA ALA A 175 20.94 -36.71 3.69
C ALA A 175 22.14 -37.17 4.53
N PRO A 176 22.97 -36.23 5.04
CA PRO A 176 24.17 -36.60 5.75
C PRO A 176 23.80 -37.54 6.91
N LYS A 177 24.61 -38.58 7.16
CA LYS A 177 24.29 -39.60 8.17
C LYS A 177 24.06 -39.02 9.57
N ASP A 178 24.68 -37.88 9.86
CA ASP A 178 24.56 -37.12 11.10
C ASP A 178 23.53 -35.97 11.03
N GLY A 179 22.86 -35.81 9.88
CA GLY A 179 21.88 -34.76 9.62
C GLY A 179 22.48 -33.36 9.45
N ILE A 180 23.82 -33.22 9.30
CA ILE A 180 24.50 -31.93 9.17
C ILE A 180 25.12 -31.77 7.77
N TYR A 181 24.60 -30.80 7.02
CA TYR A 181 25.13 -30.41 5.72
C TYR A 181 26.40 -29.58 5.88
N ARG A 182 27.48 -29.95 5.20
CA ARG A 182 28.78 -29.26 5.29
C ARG A 182 29.05 -28.50 4.02
N PHE A 183 29.31 -27.20 4.17
CA PHE A 183 29.59 -26.31 3.04
C PHE A 183 31.01 -25.80 3.07
N ALA A 184 31.62 -25.69 1.90
CA ALA A 184 32.85 -24.91 1.76
C ALA A 184 32.55 -23.42 2.02
N PRO A 185 33.53 -22.63 2.49
CA PRO A 185 33.37 -21.19 2.63
C PRO A 185 32.94 -20.58 1.29
N SER A 186 31.77 -19.97 1.26
CA SER A 186 31.31 -19.29 0.05
C SER A 186 32.06 -17.97 -0.08
N LYS A 187 32.75 -17.74 -1.21
CA LYS A 187 33.13 -16.39 -1.56
C LYS A 187 31.83 -15.64 -1.87
N PRO A 188 31.59 -14.44 -1.30
CA PRO A 188 30.40 -13.67 -1.63
C PRO A 188 30.34 -13.54 -3.14
N ASN A 189 29.23 -13.99 -3.72
CA ASN A 189 29.04 -14.00 -5.17
C ASN A 189 28.90 -12.53 -5.61
N ARG A 190 30.03 -11.84 -5.78
CA ARG A 190 30.12 -10.55 -6.45
C ARG A 190 29.83 -10.83 -7.92
N GLU A 191 28.56 -10.99 -8.27
CA GLU A 191 28.11 -11.01 -9.65
C GLU A 191 28.70 -9.79 -10.36
N SER A 192 29.75 -10.04 -11.15
CA SER A 192 30.25 -9.25 -12.27
C SER A 192 30.12 -7.71 -12.14
N GLY A 193 31.15 -7.04 -11.64
CA GLY A 193 31.67 -5.75 -12.16
C GLY A 193 30.75 -4.53 -12.36
N LYS A 194 29.46 -4.58 -12.05
CA LYS A 194 28.52 -3.46 -12.21
C LYS A 194 28.28 -2.86 -10.83
N LYS A 195 28.75 -1.63 -10.63
CA LYS A 195 28.51 -0.75 -9.47
C LYS A 195 27.03 -0.37 -9.29
N ASN A 196 26.09 -1.22 -9.65
CA ASN A 196 24.67 -0.91 -9.57
C ASN A 196 24.10 -1.57 -8.31
N PHE A 197 23.94 -0.76 -7.27
CA PHE A 197 23.08 -0.99 -6.12
C PHE A 197 23.27 -2.37 -5.46
N LEU A 198 24.33 -2.52 -4.66
CA LEU A 198 24.36 -3.61 -3.69
C LEU A 198 23.13 -3.43 -2.78
N PRO A 199 22.21 -4.41 -2.68
CA PRO A 199 21.13 -4.32 -1.71
C PRO A 199 21.75 -4.13 -0.33
N PRO A 200 21.16 -3.28 0.54
CA PRO A 200 21.67 -3.10 1.89
C PRO A 200 21.69 -4.46 2.60
N ASP A 201 22.72 -4.68 3.44
CA ASP A 201 22.76 -5.80 4.37
C ASP A 201 21.40 -5.91 5.09
N GLY A 202 20.89 -7.14 5.21
CA GLY A 202 19.60 -7.36 5.85
C GLY A 202 18.84 -8.56 5.33
N ILE A 203 17.53 -8.48 5.53
CA ILE A 203 16.58 -9.54 5.22
C ILE A 203 15.71 -9.08 4.06
N THR A 204 15.84 -9.73 2.90
CA THR A 204 15.09 -9.37 1.69
C THR A 204 14.06 -10.44 1.36
N TRP A 205 12.81 -10.01 1.21
CA TRP A 205 11.73 -10.83 0.67
C TRP A 205 11.54 -10.56 -0.80
N ILE A 206 11.30 -11.61 -1.56
CA ILE A 206 11.03 -11.57 -2.99
C ILE A 206 9.81 -12.44 -3.26
N ASN A 207 8.77 -11.83 -3.84
CA ASN A 207 7.63 -12.58 -4.34
C ASN A 207 8.02 -13.35 -5.61
N ARG A 208 7.85 -14.67 -5.63
CA ARG A 208 8.06 -15.49 -6.83
C ARG A 208 6.75 -16.00 -7.43
N GLY A 209 5.65 -15.94 -6.68
CA GLY A 209 4.32 -16.35 -7.13
C GLY A 209 3.37 -15.18 -7.40
N LYS A 210 2.09 -15.49 -7.27
CA LYS A 210 0.97 -14.61 -7.59
C LYS A 210 0.74 -13.51 -6.55
N ASP A 211 0.53 -13.88 -5.30
CA ASP A 211 0.16 -12.96 -4.22
C ASP A 211 0.79 -13.34 -2.87
N LEU A 212 2.03 -12.94 -2.67
CA LEU A 212 2.74 -13.23 -1.42
C LEU A 212 2.36 -12.24 -0.32
N VAL A 213 2.02 -12.76 0.85
CA VAL A 213 1.80 -12.03 2.09
C VAL A 213 2.86 -12.46 3.10
N LEU A 214 3.57 -11.49 3.69
CA LEU A 214 4.35 -11.68 4.90
C LEU A 214 3.48 -11.32 6.08
N GLU A 215 3.01 -12.33 6.82
CA GLU A 215 2.11 -12.18 7.95
C GLU A 215 2.89 -11.83 9.23
N SER A 216 4.01 -12.52 9.46
CA SER A 216 4.88 -12.24 10.60
C SER A 216 6.35 -12.42 10.27
N LEU A 217 7.18 -11.64 10.96
CA LEU A 217 8.63 -11.67 10.96
C LEU A 217 9.12 -11.27 12.36
N LEU A 218 9.67 -12.25 13.06
CA LEU A 218 10.37 -12.08 14.32
C LEU A 218 11.87 -12.26 14.07
N ILE A 219 12.66 -11.31 14.54
CA ILE A 219 14.11 -11.44 14.67
C ILE A 219 14.43 -11.31 16.15
N ARG A 220 15.10 -12.31 16.72
CA ARG A 220 15.58 -12.25 18.10
C ARG A 220 17.00 -12.77 18.21
N ARG A 221 17.65 -12.44 19.32
CA ARG A 221 18.94 -13.06 19.67
C ARG A 221 18.73 -14.55 19.89
N TRP A 222 19.64 -15.34 19.34
CA TRP A 222 19.67 -16.78 19.55
C TRP A 222 20.77 -17.13 20.55
N ASP A 223 20.47 -18.04 21.47
CA ASP A 223 21.40 -18.51 22.51
C ASP A 223 22.26 -19.71 22.07
N GLY A 224 22.04 -20.22 20.85
CA GLY A 224 22.71 -21.39 20.30
C GLY A 224 21.95 -22.70 20.50
N ASN A 225 20.85 -22.70 21.25
CA ASN A 225 20.02 -23.89 21.47
C ASN A 225 18.83 -23.89 20.53
N LEU A 226 18.58 -25.01 19.85
CA LEU A 226 17.37 -25.15 19.05
C LEU A 226 16.17 -25.41 19.97
N PRO A 227 14.98 -24.90 19.61
CA PRO A 227 13.75 -25.23 20.32
C PRO A 227 13.54 -26.74 20.33
N LYS A 228 12.97 -27.26 21.41
CA LYS A 228 12.50 -28.64 21.44
C LYS A 228 11.26 -28.76 20.56
N GLU A 229 11.21 -29.81 19.75
CA GLU A 229 9.99 -30.16 19.02
C GLU A 229 8.85 -30.39 20.01
N GLN A 230 7.73 -29.72 19.77
CA GLN A 230 6.52 -29.87 20.56
C GLN A 230 5.45 -30.58 19.73
N THR A 231 4.74 -31.52 20.36
CA THR A 231 3.54 -32.11 19.78
C THR A 231 2.40 -31.12 19.96
N VAL A 232 1.97 -30.49 18.87
CA VAL A 232 0.78 -29.66 18.88
C VAL A 232 -0.42 -30.56 18.57
N ALA A 233 -1.44 -30.54 19.42
CA ALA A 233 -2.73 -31.09 19.03
C ALA A 233 -3.30 -30.20 17.93
N ASP A 234 -3.76 -30.79 16.82
CA ASP A 234 -4.30 -30.08 15.64
C ASP A 234 -5.58 -29.25 15.92
N ASP A 235 -5.95 -29.06 17.18
CA ASP A 235 -7.14 -28.32 17.56
C ASP A 235 -6.83 -26.81 17.65
N GLU A 236 -7.34 -26.05 16.67
CA GLU A 236 -7.33 -24.58 16.67
C GLU A 236 -8.13 -23.97 17.84
N SER A 237 -8.76 -24.79 18.68
CA SER A 237 -9.57 -24.36 19.83
C SER A 237 -8.73 -23.84 21.01
N ASP A 238 -7.44 -24.17 21.11
CA ASP A 238 -6.63 -23.80 22.27
C ASP A 238 -5.87 -22.47 22.08
N SER A 239 -5.75 -21.70 23.17
CA SER A 239 -4.88 -20.52 23.15
C SER A 239 -3.41 -20.95 23.16
N ARG A 240 -2.59 -20.21 22.41
CA ARG A 240 -1.16 -20.47 22.26
C ARG A 240 -0.35 -19.28 22.73
N PHE A 241 0.67 -19.53 23.53
CA PHE A 241 1.55 -18.50 24.08
C PHE A 241 2.99 -18.81 23.68
N GLU A 242 3.73 -17.81 23.22
CA GLU A 242 5.16 -17.91 22.98
C GLU A 242 5.91 -17.03 23.98
N THR A 243 7.00 -17.54 24.53
CA THR A 243 7.93 -16.76 25.35
C THR A 243 9.09 -16.21 24.52
N THR A 244 9.79 -15.22 25.07
CA THR A 244 10.93 -14.55 24.44
C THR A 244 12.09 -15.49 24.10
N ASP A 245 12.24 -16.60 24.82
CA ASP A 245 13.21 -17.67 24.54
C ASP A 245 12.73 -18.69 23.49
N GLY A 246 11.51 -18.53 22.96
CA GLY A 246 10.95 -19.37 21.91
C GLY A 246 10.28 -20.64 22.39
N THR A 247 10.02 -20.76 23.70
CA THR A 247 9.15 -21.81 24.24
C THR A 247 7.71 -21.52 23.85
N LEU A 248 7.05 -22.53 23.30
CA LEU A 248 5.61 -22.52 23.03
C LEU A 248 4.88 -23.19 24.20
N LEU A 249 3.75 -22.61 24.60
CA LEU A 249 2.90 -23.06 25.69
C LEU A 249 1.44 -23.02 25.22
N HIS A 250 0.64 -23.97 25.69
CA HIS A 250 -0.77 -24.11 25.33
C HIS A 250 -1.62 -24.10 26.61
N GLY A 251 -2.89 -23.74 26.46
CA GLY A 251 -3.88 -23.80 27.54
C GLY A 251 -4.83 -22.60 27.54
N ASN A 252 -5.78 -22.60 28.46
CA ASN A 252 -6.75 -21.51 28.57
C ASN A 252 -6.19 -20.35 29.40
N LEU A 253 -6.50 -19.13 28.96
CA LEU A 253 -6.19 -17.93 29.75
C LEU A 253 -7.09 -17.89 31.00
N LEU A 254 -6.50 -18.03 32.18
CA LEU A 254 -7.21 -17.96 33.46
C LEU A 254 -7.26 -16.54 34.02
N GLY A 255 -6.25 -15.73 33.72
CA GLY A 255 -6.22 -14.34 34.16
C GLY A 255 -4.90 -13.63 33.89
N LEU A 256 -4.94 -12.32 34.08
CA LEU A 256 -3.79 -11.43 33.98
C LEU A 256 -3.63 -10.68 35.31
N ASN A 257 -2.44 -10.71 35.88
CA ASN A 257 -2.12 -9.95 37.08
C ASN A 257 -0.70 -9.35 36.96
N PRO A 258 -0.26 -8.49 37.92
CA PRO A 258 1.05 -7.85 37.84
C PRO A 258 2.25 -8.81 37.78
N SER A 259 2.11 -10.05 38.26
CA SER A 259 3.18 -11.06 38.24
C SER A 259 3.27 -11.80 36.90
N GLY A 260 2.22 -11.81 36.10
CA GLY A 260 2.19 -12.59 34.88
C GLY A 260 0.81 -12.89 34.33
N LEU A 261 0.83 -13.63 33.23
CA LEU A 261 -0.33 -14.23 32.59
C LEU A 261 -0.45 -15.68 33.09
N SER A 262 -1.59 -16.03 33.69
CA SER A 262 -1.85 -17.37 34.21
C SER A 262 -2.62 -18.19 33.17
N ILE A 263 -2.10 -19.37 32.85
CA ILE A 263 -2.69 -20.33 31.92
C ILE A 263 -2.90 -21.67 32.62
N GLY A 264 -3.88 -22.44 32.16
CA GLY A 264 -4.10 -23.80 32.64
C GLY A 264 -5.04 -24.59 31.74
N GLU A 265 -5.02 -25.89 31.93
CA GLU A 265 -5.99 -26.83 31.37
C GLU A 265 -6.86 -27.37 32.52
N ALA A 266 -8.01 -27.98 32.21
CA ALA A 266 -8.93 -28.47 33.23
C ALA A 266 -8.28 -29.43 34.25
N ASP A 267 -7.24 -30.18 33.83
CA ASP A 267 -6.60 -31.24 34.61
C ASP A 267 -5.08 -31.02 34.87
N SER A 268 -4.54 -29.85 34.51
CA SER A 268 -3.11 -29.54 34.64
C SER A 268 -2.85 -28.39 35.64
N PRO A 269 -1.72 -28.41 36.38
CA PRO A 269 -1.40 -27.31 37.29
C PRO A 269 -1.21 -26.00 36.52
N ASN A 270 -1.82 -24.93 37.02
CA ASN A 270 -1.72 -23.60 36.42
C ASN A 270 -0.27 -23.16 36.29
N GLN A 271 0.10 -22.68 35.11
CA GLN A 271 1.39 -22.07 34.86
C GLN A 271 1.25 -20.55 34.80
N THR A 272 2.20 -19.82 35.37
CA THR A 272 2.26 -18.35 35.23
C THR A 272 3.44 -17.97 34.36
N ILE A 273 3.16 -17.23 33.29
CA ILE A 273 4.15 -16.67 32.38
C ILE A 273 4.42 -15.23 32.81
N PRO A 274 5.65 -14.89 33.26
CA PRO A 274 6.01 -13.50 33.54
C PRO A 274 5.80 -12.62 32.31
N LEU A 275 5.22 -11.43 32.48
CA LEU A 275 4.87 -10.57 31.35
C LEU A 275 6.08 -10.17 30.52
N ASP A 276 7.22 -9.91 31.15
CA ASP A 276 8.48 -9.60 30.48
C ASP A 276 9.02 -10.76 29.62
N ARG A 277 8.60 -11.99 29.92
CA ARG A 277 8.92 -13.19 29.13
C ARG A 277 7.89 -13.52 28.07
N LEU A 278 6.66 -13.00 28.14
CA LEU A 278 5.63 -13.23 27.12
C LEU A 278 5.99 -12.49 25.83
N LEU A 279 6.16 -13.23 24.74
CA LEU A 279 6.38 -12.71 23.39
C LEU A 279 5.07 -12.56 22.63
N SER A 280 4.25 -13.60 22.59
CA SER A 280 2.94 -13.55 21.94
C SER A 280 1.91 -14.40 22.66
N ALA A 281 0.65 -14.02 22.50
CA ALA A 281 -0.52 -14.78 22.90
C ALA A 281 -1.49 -14.77 21.72
N HIS A 282 -1.81 -15.95 21.20
CA HIS A 282 -2.83 -16.17 20.19
C HIS A 282 -4.01 -16.84 20.87
N PHE A 283 -5.20 -16.32 20.60
CA PHE A 283 -6.42 -16.83 21.15
C PHE A 283 -7.26 -17.43 20.02
N PRO A 284 -7.99 -18.51 20.27
CA PRO A 284 -8.92 -19.07 19.29
C PRO A 284 -9.87 -17.95 18.84
N LYS A 285 -10.15 -17.89 17.54
CA LYS A 285 -11.10 -16.93 17.02
C LYS A 285 -12.44 -17.19 17.71
N PRO A 286 -13.11 -16.15 18.27
CA PRO A 286 -14.50 -16.30 18.64
C PRO A 286 -15.25 -16.73 17.39
N SER A 287 -16.20 -17.65 17.54
CA SER A 287 -17.21 -17.92 16.52
C SER A 287 -18.08 -16.67 16.37
N THR A 288 -17.58 -15.68 15.64
CA THR A 288 -18.34 -14.49 15.29
C THR A 288 -19.44 -14.90 14.33
N GLY A 289 -20.69 -14.88 14.79
CA GLY A 289 -21.84 -14.81 13.89
C GLY A 289 -21.68 -13.60 12.96
N ASP A 290 -22.10 -13.75 11.71
CA ASP A 290 -22.02 -12.73 10.66
C ASP A 290 -22.30 -11.32 11.20
N THR A 291 -21.25 -10.53 11.42
CA THR A 291 -21.44 -9.11 11.71
C THR A 291 -22.00 -8.47 10.44
N ALA A 292 -23.21 -7.92 10.55
CA ALA A 292 -23.91 -7.28 9.46
C ALA A 292 -22.98 -6.28 8.74
N LYS A 293 -22.83 -6.46 7.44
CA LYS A 293 -22.11 -5.54 6.56
C LYS A 293 -22.79 -4.18 6.64
N THR A 294 -22.09 -3.17 7.14
CA THR A 294 -22.55 -1.78 7.06
C THR A 294 -21.92 -1.13 5.84
N ASP A 295 -22.77 -0.51 5.01
CA ASP A 295 -22.41 0.11 3.71
C ASP A 295 -21.46 1.33 3.83
N SER A 296 -20.93 1.62 5.03
CA SER A 296 -20.07 2.76 5.33
C SER A 296 -18.83 2.41 6.17
N SER A 297 -18.50 1.11 6.31
CA SER A 297 -17.27 0.68 6.97
C SER A 297 -16.02 1.06 6.16
N ALA A 298 -15.06 1.70 6.82
CA ALA A 298 -13.75 2.03 6.29
C ALA A 298 -12.64 1.37 7.10
N LEU A 299 -11.57 0.98 6.41
CA LEU A 299 -10.30 0.59 6.98
C LEU A 299 -9.36 1.80 6.94
N LEU A 300 -8.94 2.24 8.11
CA LEU A 300 -7.99 3.33 8.33
C LEU A 300 -6.62 2.72 8.58
N GLN A 301 -5.62 3.18 7.83
CA GLN A 301 -4.24 2.78 8.02
C GLN A 301 -3.39 3.98 8.43
N PHE A 302 -2.59 3.80 9.47
CA PHE A 302 -1.65 4.79 9.97
C PHE A 302 -0.23 4.47 9.50
N GLY A 303 0.61 5.49 9.39
CA GLY A 303 2.01 5.35 8.94
C GLY A 303 2.89 4.49 9.86
N ASP A 304 2.46 4.25 11.11
CA ASP A 304 3.12 3.36 12.06
C ASP A 304 2.65 1.89 11.95
N GLY A 305 1.74 1.59 11.01
CA GLY A 305 1.19 0.26 10.80
C GLY A 305 -0.10 -0.03 11.55
N SER A 306 -0.55 0.89 12.41
CA SER A 306 -1.84 0.71 13.09
C SER A 306 -2.97 0.64 12.07
N LEU A 307 -3.95 -0.22 12.33
CA LEU A 307 -5.14 -0.39 11.51
C LEU A 307 -6.39 -0.25 12.39
N LEU A 308 -7.35 0.53 11.93
CA LEU A 308 -8.68 0.62 12.54
C LEU A 308 -9.74 0.32 11.49
N ASN A 309 -10.74 -0.48 11.84
CA ASN A 309 -11.92 -0.70 11.02
C ASN A 309 -13.14 -0.16 11.78
N GLY A 310 -14.02 0.53 11.07
CA GLY A 310 -15.27 1.02 11.62
C GLY A 310 -15.99 1.97 10.67
N THR A 311 -17.09 2.54 11.14
CA THR A 311 -17.82 3.58 10.42
C THR A 311 -17.18 4.94 10.72
N VAL A 312 -16.80 5.68 9.67
CA VAL A 312 -16.30 7.05 9.82
C VAL A 312 -17.47 7.98 10.15
N GLU A 313 -17.46 8.61 11.33
CA GLU A 313 -18.52 9.50 11.77
C GLU A 313 -18.27 10.97 11.41
N GLY A 314 -16.99 11.36 11.28
CA GLY A 314 -16.64 12.72 10.89
C GLY A 314 -15.16 13.03 10.99
N LEU A 315 -14.76 14.15 10.37
CA LEU A 315 -13.42 14.71 10.41
C LEU A 315 -13.52 16.18 10.82
N ALA A 316 -12.93 16.55 11.95
CA ALA A 316 -12.90 17.93 12.46
C ALA A 316 -11.59 18.19 13.19
N ASP A 317 -11.04 19.40 13.07
CA ASP A 317 -9.83 19.83 13.79
C ASP A 317 -8.61 18.90 13.62
N GLY A 318 -8.47 18.31 12.43
CA GLY A 318 -7.40 17.35 12.14
C GLY A 318 -7.59 15.98 12.79
N ARG A 319 -8.80 15.67 13.27
CA ARG A 319 -9.12 14.41 13.94
C ARG A 319 -10.30 13.69 13.29
N LEU A 320 -10.14 12.39 13.10
CA LEU A 320 -11.10 11.49 12.48
C LEU A 320 -11.80 10.68 13.58
N LYS A 321 -13.12 10.81 13.68
CA LYS A 321 -13.95 10.00 14.57
C LYS A 321 -14.39 8.73 13.85
N ILE A 322 -14.13 7.58 14.48
CA ILE A 322 -14.50 6.29 13.93
C ILE A 322 -15.21 5.44 14.99
N GLN A 323 -16.40 4.96 14.65
CA GLN A 323 -17.11 3.96 15.45
C GLN A 323 -16.62 2.57 15.06
N SER A 324 -15.82 1.95 15.92
CA SER A 324 -15.27 0.61 15.68
C SER A 324 -16.15 -0.49 16.30
N PRO A 325 -16.22 -1.71 15.73
CA PRO A 325 -17.00 -2.80 16.32
C PRO A 325 -16.55 -3.24 17.72
N PHE A 326 -15.27 -3.02 18.07
CA PHE A 326 -14.69 -3.46 19.34
C PHE A 326 -14.73 -2.40 20.44
N SER A 327 -15.27 -1.22 20.17
CA SER A 327 -15.35 -0.13 21.15
C SER A 327 -16.77 0.43 21.19
N PRO A 328 -17.39 0.55 22.37
CA PRO A 328 -18.73 1.14 22.48
C PRO A 328 -18.73 2.65 22.20
N ASP A 329 -17.60 3.32 22.38
CA ASP A 329 -17.43 4.76 22.15
C ASP A 329 -16.65 5.02 20.85
N PRO A 330 -16.94 6.09 20.11
CA PRO A 330 -16.15 6.47 18.94
C PRO A 330 -14.69 6.75 19.29
N ILE A 331 -13.78 6.17 18.52
CA ILE A 331 -12.34 6.39 18.65
C ILE A 331 -12.00 7.70 17.96
N ASP A 332 -11.35 8.59 18.70
CA ASP A 332 -10.88 9.87 18.18
C ASP A 332 -9.42 9.76 17.71
N ALA A 333 -9.20 9.60 16.41
CA ALA A 333 -7.90 9.36 15.80
C ALA A 333 -7.28 10.62 15.18
N ASP A 334 -5.98 10.82 15.39
CA ASP A 334 -5.22 11.90 14.77
C ASP A 334 -5.03 11.65 13.26
N ALA A 335 -5.64 12.50 12.42
CA ALA A 335 -5.62 12.36 10.97
C ALA A 335 -4.24 12.64 10.37
N ALA A 336 -3.35 13.37 11.08
CA ALA A 336 -2.00 13.62 10.60
C ALA A 336 -1.14 12.33 10.53
N GLY A 337 -1.51 11.30 11.28
CA GLY A 337 -0.86 9.99 11.24
C GLY A 337 -1.40 9.05 10.15
N LEU A 338 -2.48 9.42 9.47
CA LEU A 338 -3.20 8.57 8.52
C LEU A 338 -2.44 8.50 7.20
N SER A 339 -2.17 7.29 6.73
CA SER A 339 -1.53 7.04 5.44
C SER A 339 -2.52 6.60 4.37
N GLU A 340 -3.63 5.95 4.75
CA GLU A 340 -4.64 5.46 3.81
C GLU A 340 -6.01 5.32 4.47
N ILE A 341 -7.07 5.57 3.70
CA ILE A 341 -8.45 5.18 4.02
C ILE A 341 -8.96 4.32 2.87
N ARG A 342 -9.44 3.11 3.16
CA ARG A 342 -10.12 2.24 2.19
C ARG A 342 -11.56 2.05 2.61
N TRP A 343 -12.50 2.36 1.72
CA TRP A 343 -13.90 2.03 1.93
C TRP A 343 -14.14 0.60 1.48
N ASN A 344 -14.64 -0.25 2.38
CA ASN A 344 -14.86 -1.67 2.09
C ASN A 344 -16.03 -1.88 1.11
N TYR A 345 -16.96 -0.93 1.11
CA TYR A 345 -18.08 -0.83 0.18
C TYR A 345 -18.09 0.58 -0.42
N PRO A 346 -17.58 0.78 -1.64
CA PRO A 346 -17.73 2.06 -2.29
C PRO A 346 -19.24 2.34 -2.50
N PRO A 347 -19.69 3.59 -2.39
CA PRO A 347 -21.08 3.93 -2.67
C PRO A 347 -21.48 3.50 -4.09
N GLU A 348 -22.75 3.14 -4.28
CA GLU A 348 -23.31 2.71 -5.57
C GLU A 348 -22.99 3.66 -6.72
N ALA A 349 -22.96 3.10 -7.94
CA ALA A 349 -22.47 3.70 -9.18
C ALA A 349 -22.64 5.23 -9.25
N ILE A 350 -21.51 5.92 -9.10
CA ILE A 350 -21.40 7.35 -9.41
C ILE A 350 -21.80 7.52 -10.88
N ALA A 351 -22.66 8.51 -11.17
CA ALA A 351 -23.00 8.85 -12.55
C ALA A 351 -21.73 8.99 -13.41
N PRO A 352 -21.76 8.64 -14.71
CA PRO A 352 -20.58 8.68 -15.56
C PRO A 352 -19.82 10.01 -15.42
N LEU A 353 -18.52 9.94 -15.10
CA LEU A 353 -17.69 11.11 -14.78
C LEU A 353 -17.70 12.20 -15.88
N ILE A 354 -17.98 11.80 -17.13
CA ILE A 354 -18.11 12.69 -18.29
C ILE A 354 -19.26 13.71 -18.15
N LYS A 355 -20.23 13.46 -17.28
CA LYS A 355 -21.34 14.39 -17.00
C LYS A 355 -20.99 15.50 -16.02
N PHE A 356 -19.80 15.46 -15.42
CA PHE A 356 -19.35 16.42 -14.42
C PHE A 356 -18.25 17.32 -14.95
N ASP A 357 -18.20 18.54 -14.43
CA ASP A 357 -17.07 19.43 -14.66
C ASP A 357 -15.80 18.79 -14.11
N LYS A 358 -14.66 19.14 -14.72
CA LYS A 358 -13.33 18.68 -14.34
C LYS A 358 -12.51 19.87 -13.87
N ILE A 359 -11.79 19.71 -12.76
CA ILE A 359 -10.72 20.62 -12.35
C ILE A 359 -9.40 19.84 -12.34
N ALA A 360 -8.40 20.34 -13.05
CA ALA A 360 -7.04 19.83 -13.05
C ALA A 360 -6.12 20.78 -12.27
N ILE A 361 -5.32 20.23 -11.36
CA ILE A 361 -4.37 20.97 -10.53
C ILE A 361 -2.98 20.39 -10.79
N GLY A 362 -2.08 21.19 -11.38
CA GLY A 362 -0.78 20.71 -11.84
C GLY A 362 -0.90 19.65 -12.94
N THR A 363 0.01 18.67 -12.98
CA THR A 363 0.07 17.70 -14.09
C THR A 363 -0.70 16.39 -13.84
N ASN A 364 -0.89 16.00 -12.58
CA ASN A 364 -1.33 14.63 -12.24
C ASN A 364 -2.57 14.57 -11.33
N THR A 365 -3.18 15.70 -11.00
CA THR A 365 -4.34 15.72 -10.09
C THR A 365 -5.55 16.24 -10.82
N VAL A 366 -6.58 15.38 -10.90
CA VAL A 366 -7.85 15.69 -11.56
C VAL A 366 -8.99 15.36 -10.59
N PHE A 367 -9.88 16.33 -10.38
CA PHE A 367 -11.12 16.12 -9.64
C PHE A 367 -12.32 16.37 -10.53
N HIS A 368 -13.38 15.60 -10.31
CA HIS A 368 -14.68 15.82 -10.93
C HIS A 368 -15.64 16.46 -9.93
N GLY A 369 -16.54 17.29 -10.43
CA GLY A 369 -17.48 18.01 -9.59
C GLY A 369 -18.33 19.01 -10.36
N THR A 370 -18.77 20.04 -9.66
CA THR A 370 -19.49 21.17 -10.23
C THR A 370 -18.92 22.46 -9.69
N TRP A 371 -18.68 23.41 -10.58
CA TRP A 371 -18.46 24.80 -10.17
C TRP A 371 -19.76 25.39 -9.61
N GLU A 372 -19.68 26.00 -8.43
CA GLU A 372 -20.78 26.75 -7.82
C GLU A 372 -20.39 28.22 -7.61
N PRO A 373 -21.28 29.17 -7.95
CA PRO A 373 -21.09 30.55 -7.59
C PRO A 373 -21.13 30.70 -6.06
N SER A 374 -20.23 31.50 -5.51
CA SER A 374 -20.17 31.84 -4.09
C SER A 374 -20.40 33.32 -3.88
N ALA A 375 -20.96 33.70 -2.74
CA ALA A 375 -21.06 35.10 -2.31
C ALA A 375 -19.69 35.74 -2.01
N SER A 376 -18.60 34.96 -2.00
CA SER A 376 -17.28 35.40 -1.52
C SER A 376 -16.33 35.93 -2.59
N ASP A 377 -16.80 36.27 -3.80
CA ASP A 377 -15.99 36.61 -5.00
C ASP A 377 -14.96 35.53 -5.41
N ARG A 378 -14.93 34.39 -4.72
CA ARG A 378 -14.04 33.27 -4.99
C ARG A 378 -14.77 32.19 -5.75
N LEU A 379 -14.02 31.53 -6.64
CA LEU A 379 -14.51 30.34 -7.29
C LEU A 379 -14.66 29.21 -6.27
N CYS A 380 -15.84 28.62 -6.17
CA CYS A 380 -16.08 27.46 -5.31
C CYS A 380 -16.28 26.18 -6.15
N TRP A 381 -15.73 25.08 -5.67
CA TRP A 381 -15.80 23.78 -6.30
C TRP A 381 -16.50 22.79 -5.38
N ARG A 382 -17.58 22.15 -5.85
CA ARG A 382 -18.22 21.03 -5.16
C ARG A 382 -17.78 19.72 -5.79
N LEU A 383 -17.00 18.93 -5.05
CA LEU A 383 -16.63 17.58 -5.46
C LEU A 383 -17.86 16.69 -5.59
N ILE A 384 -17.81 15.68 -6.46
CA ILE A 384 -18.86 14.65 -6.50
C ILE A 384 -19.02 14.03 -5.11
N GLY A 385 -20.25 14.01 -4.60
CA GLY A 385 -20.57 13.49 -3.27
C GLY A 385 -20.35 14.48 -2.11
N ALA A 386 -19.78 15.65 -2.35
CA ALA A 386 -19.68 16.68 -1.32
C ALA A 386 -21.03 17.37 -1.07
N SER A 387 -21.34 17.62 0.20
CA SER A 387 -22.55 18.35 0.61
C SER A 387 -22.46 19.86 0.36
N GLN A 388 -21.24 20.41 0.25
CA GLN A 388 -20.98 21.84 0.09
C GLN A 388 -19.83 22.08 -0.89
N ALA A 389 -19.88 23.21 -1.61
CA ALA A 389 -18.75 23.69 -2.39
C ALA A 389 -17.69 24.33 -1.49
N VAL A 390 -16.41 24.13 -1.82
CA VAL A 390 -15.28 24.73 -1.12
C VAL A 390 -14.59 25.78 -2.00
N PRO A 391 -14.16 26.92 -1.44
CA PRO A 391 -13.42 27.91 -2.21
C PRO A 391 -12.09 27.32 -2.67
N LEU A 392 -11.72 27.54 -3.93
CA LEU A 392 -10.40 27.19 -4.42
C LEU A 392 -9.35 28.06 -3.72
N ALA A 393 -8.35 27.41 -3.12
CA ALA A 393 -7.26 28.11 -2.49
C ALA A 393 -6.39 28.81 -3.56
N GLU A 394 -6.03 30.06 -3.30
CA GLU A 394 -4.94 30.72 -4.03
C GLU A 394 -3.63 30.00 -3.70
N ASN A 395 -3.15 29.20 -4.64
CA ASN A 395 -1.85 28.56 -4.56
C ASN A 395 -1.05 28.85 -5.84
N ASN A 396 0.26 28.59 -5.80
CA ASN A 396 1.14 28.79 -6.95
C ASN A 396 0.98 27.70 -8.04
N SER A 397 -0.11 26.91 -8.00
CA SER A 397 -0.35 25.84 -8.97
C SER A 397 -1.25 26.35 -10.09
N THR A 398 -0.98 25.89 -11.31
CA THR A 398 -1.90 26.12 -12.43
C THR A 398 -3.16 25.29 -12.22
N ILE A 399 -4.32 25.96 -12.28
CA ILE A 399 -5.64 25.33 -12.20
C ILE A 399 -6.31 25.48 -13.57
N GLU A 400 -6.75 24.36 -14.14
CA GLU A 400 -7.54 24.32 -15.37
C GLU A 400 -8.93 23.76 -15.05
N ILE A 401 -9.98 24.44 -15.51
CA ILE A 401 -11.36 24.00 -15.33
C ILE A 401 -11.98 23.73 -16.70
N THR A 402 -12.46 22.50 -16.87
CA THR A 402 -13.19 22.06 -18.05
C THR A 402 -14.64 21.82 -17.66
N ARG A 403 -15.56 22.59 -18.24
CA ARG A 403 -17.00 22.42 -18.00
C ARG A 403 -17.53 21.23 -18.80
N ALA A 404 -18.37 20.40 -18.18
CA ALA A 404 -19.12 19.41 -18.94
C ALA A 404 -20.20 20.12 -19.77
N THR A 405 -20.16 19.92 -21.08
CA THR A 405 -21.22 20.38 -21.99
C THR A 405 -22.35 19.35 -22.01
N PRO A 406 -23.60 19.74 -21.70
CA PRO A 406 -24.72 18.82 -21.80
C PRO A 406 -24.90 18.34 -23.25
N GLU A 407 -25.02 17.02 -23.45
CA GLU A 407 -25.18 16.41 -24.79
C GLU A 407 -26.44 16.94 -25.52
N ASP A 408 -27.50 17.22 -24.78
CA ASP A 408 -28.79 17.66 -25.34
C ASP A 408 -28.93 19.17 -25.48
N ARG A 409 -27.92 19.96 -25.05
CA ARG A 409 -28.01 21.42 -25.11
C ARG A 409 -27.65 21.89 -26.52
N GLN A 410 -28.64 22.38 -27.24
CA GLN A 410 -28.40 23.17 -28.45
C GLN A 410 -27.79 24.51 -28.04
N TRP A 411 -26.58 24.77 -28.53
CA TRP A 411 -25.90 26.05 -28.36
C TRP A 411 -26.28 26.94 -29.55
N PRO A 412 -27.03 28.04 -29.34
CA PRO A 412 -27.34 28.94 -30.43
C PRO A 412 -26.01 29.47 -31.01
N ARG A 413 -25.91 29.49 -32.33
CA ARG A 413 -24.75 30.09 -33.01
C ARG A 413 -24.68 31.55 -32.59
N ALA A 414 -23.51 32.00 -32.13
CA ALA A 414 -23.32 33.41 -31.80
C ALA A 414 -23.65 34.27 -33.02
N ALA A 415 -24.50 35.28 -32.83
CA ALA A 415 -24.95 36.14 -33.92
C ALA A 415 -23.77 36.88 -34.55
N THR A 416 -22.86 37.46 -33.78
CA THR A 416 -21.65 38.12 -34.29
C THR A 416 -20.51 37.92 -33.29
N LEU A 417 -19.28 37.76 -33.77
CA LEU A 417 -18.08 37.68 -32.95
C LEU A 417 -17.25 38.96 -33.12
N PHE A 418 -16.93 39.60 -32.01
CA PHE A 418 -16.07 40.78 -31.95
C PHE A 418 -14.68 40.35 -31.46
N TYR A 419 -13.67 40.45 -32.31
CA TYR A 419 -12.28 40.15 -31.98
C TYR A 419 -11.64 41.40 -31.40
N LEU A 420 -11.24 41.34 -30.13
CA LEU A 420 -10.69 42.46 -29.40
C LEU A 420 -9.16 42.48 -29.47
N SER A 421 -8.58 43.67 -29.34
CA SER A 421 -7.13 43.91 -29.49
C SER A 421 -6.26 43.21 -28.44
N ASP A 422 -6.86 42.71 -27.36
CA ASP A 422 -6.19 41.93 -26.31
C ASP A 422 -6.28 40.41 -26.55
N GLY A 423 -6.83 39.99 -27.69
CA GLY A 423 -7.00 38.58 -28.08
C GLY A 423 -8.31 37.94 -27.60
N GLN A 424 -9.17 38.69 -26.88
CA GLN A 424 -10.49 38.19 -26.51
C GLN A 424 -11.44 38.13 -27.71
N ILE A 425 -12.43 37.24 -27.63
CA ILE A 425 -13.52 37.14 -28.61
C ILE A 425 -14.84 37.29 -27.85
N ALA A 426 -15.53 38.39 -28.08
CA ALA A 426 -16.82 38.68 -27.47
C ALA A 426 -17.98 38.30 -28.42
N PRO A 427 -18.89 37.40 -28.04
CA PRO A 427 -20.10 37.13 -28.82
C PRO A 427 -21.20 38.17 -28.53
N GLY A 428 -21.93 38.60 -29.55
CA GLY A 428 -23.08 39.49 -29.39
C GLY A 428 -23.77 39.84 -30.71
N GLU A 429 -24.78 40.69 -30.64
CA GLU A 429 -25.46 41.31 -31.79
C GLU A 429 -24.99 42.76 -31.93
N LEU A 430 -24.56 43.15 -33.13
CA LEU A 430 -24.23 44.55 -33.43
C LEU A 430 -25.53 45.36 -33.48
N VAL A 431 -25.71 46.29 -32.54
CA VAL A 431 -26.91 47.14 -32.47
C VAL A 431 -26.69 48.46 -33.20
N ALA A 432 -25.58 49.14 -32.92
CA ALA A 432 -25.28 50.44 -33.49
C ALA A 432 -23.77 50.71 -33.49
N ILE A 433 -23.36 51.62 -34.39
CA ILE A 433 -22.08 52.31 -34.33
C ILE A 433 -22.44 53.79 -34.20
N ASP A 434 -21.84 54.49 -33.25
CA ASP A 434 -22.09 55.92 -33.06
C ASP A 434 -21.63 56.77 -34.26
N GLU A 435 -22.13 58.00 -34.34
CA GLU A 435 -21.87 58.89 -35.48
C GLU A 435 -20.38 59.24 -35.64
N ASP A 436 -19.63 59.29 -34.53
CA ASP A 436 -18.18 59.55 -34.56
C ASP A 436 -17.34 58.28 -34.70
N GLY A 437 -17.99 57.11 -34.81
CA GLY A 437 -17.36 55.81 -35.02
C GLY A 437 -16.47 55.35 -33.88
N LYS A 438 -16.59 55.95 -32.68
CA LYS A 438 -15.76 55.63 -31.51
C LYS A 438 -16.33 54.50 -30.68
N ASN A 439 -17.63 54.25 -30.75
CA ASN A 439 -18.28 53.23 -29.94
C ASN A 439 -19.19 52.32 -30.76
N VAL A 440 -19.14 51.05 -30.41
CA VAL A 440 -19.91 49.97 -31.02
C VAL A 440 -20.83 49.40 -29.94
N THR A 441 -22.13 49.61 -30.09
CA THR A 441 -23.14 49.07 -29.18
C THR A 441 -23.43 47.62 -29.53
N VAL A 442 -23.32 46.74 -28.53
CA VAL A 442 -23.49 45.31 -28.65
C VAL A 442 -24.52 44.81 -27.65
N LYS A 443 -25.37 43.89 -28.08
CA LYS A 443 -26.28 43.17 -27.18
C LYS A 443 -25.81 41.73 -27.04
N SER A 444 -25.62 41.24 -25.83
CA SER A 444 -25.21 39.86 -25.60
C SER A 444 -25.79 39.31 -24.31
N ASP A 445 -26.19 38.05 -24.34
CA ASP A 445 -26.65 37.32 -23.15
C ASP A 445 -25.48 36.74 -22.34
N LEU A 446 -24.24 36.86 -22.85
CA LEU A 446 -23.04 36.26 -22.26
C LEU A 446 -22.08 37.27 -21.62
N ILE A 447 -22.13 38.54 -22.05
CA ILE A 447 -21.29 39.60 -21.52
C ILE A 447 -22.15 40.73 -20.94
N GLY A 448 -21.74 41.28 -19.80
CA GLY A 448 -22.48 42.36 -19.13
C GLY A 448 -22.20 43.76 -19.68
N THR A 449 -21.38 43.87 -20.73
CA THR A 449 -21.05 45.15 -21.39
C THR A 449 -21.86 45.29 -22.67
N ASP A 450 -22.45 46.46 -22.85
CA ASP A 450 -23.27 46.81 -24.01
C ASP A 450 -22.55 47.72 -25.02
N GLN A 451 -21.30 48.10 -24.75
CA GLN A 451 -20.55 49.04 -25.58
C GLN A 451 -19.05 48.72 -25.61
N PHE A 452 -18.47 48.66 -26.81
CA PHE A 452 -17.04 48.57 -27.03
C PHE A 452 -16.52 49.85 -27.68
N HIS A 453 -15.31 50.28 -27.33
CA HIS A 453 -14.63 51.33 -28.07
C HIS A 453 -14.11 50.76 -29.40
N SER A 454 -14.34 51.43 -30.53
CA SER A 454 -13.96 50.90 -31.85
C SER A 454 -12.46 50.64 -32.00
N GLY A 455 -11.63 51.44 -31.33
CA GLY A 455 -10.19 51.24 -31.26
C GLY A 455 -9.73 49.98 -30.51
N THR A 456 -10.61 49.27 -29.81
CA THR A 456 -10.30 47.97 -29.18
C THR A 456 -10.79 46.78 -30.01
N ILE A 457 -11.40 47.00 -31.17
CA ILE A 457 -11.95 45.96 -32.04
C ILE A 457 -11.05 45.81 -33.26
N ASP A 458 -10.41 44.66 -33.40
CA ASP A 458 -9.56 44.34 -34.56
C ASP A 458 -10.40 43.82 -35.73
N ALA A 459 -11.46 43.05 -35.44
CA ALA A 459 -12.33 42.48 -36.45
C ALA A 459 -13.74 42.20 -35.92
N VAL A 460 -14.72 42.21 -36.83
CA VAL A 460 -16.10 41.79 -36.58
C VAL A 460 -16.44 40.69 -37.56
N GLN A 461 -16.83 39.52 -37.04
CA GLN A 461 -17.29 38.39 -37.84
C GLN A 461 -18.79 38.22 -37.68
N PHE A 462 -19.50 38.55 -38.74
CA PHE A 462 -20.94 38.31 -38.87
C PHE A 462 -21.22 36.82 -39.15
N PRO A 463 -22.41 36.33 -38.82
CA PRO A 463 -22.75 34.93 -39.05
C PRO A 463 -22.90 34.73 -40.57
N GLY A 464 -22.25 33.71 -41.12
CA GLY A 464 -22.55 33.28 -42.49
C GLY A 464 -23.92 32.60 -42.57
N PRO A 465 -24.53 32.50 -43.78
CA PRO A 465 -25.68 31.64 -43.99
C PRO A 465 -25.38 30.20 -43.49
N GLU A 466 -26.43 29.46 -43.10
CA GLU A 466 -26.26 28.06 -42.73
C GLU A 466 -25.61 27.28 -43.88
N LEU A 467 -24.53 26.56 -43.57
CA LEU A 467 -23.90 25.64 -44.50
C LEU A 467 -24.78 24.38 -44.55
N HIS A 468 -25.37 24.11 -45.70
CA HIS A 468 -26.13 22.88 -45.95
C HIS A 468 -25.22 21.69 -46.31
N GLY A 469 -23.93 21.94 -46.53
CA GLY A 469 -22.91 20.90 -46.73
C GLY A 469 -22.90 20.32 -48.14
N GLU A 470 -23.58 20.95 -49.12
CA GLU A 470 -23.63 20.52 -50.52
C GLU A 470 -22.37 20.92 -51.33
N GLY A 471 -21.17 20.76 -50.73
CA GLY A 471 -19.88 21.04 -51.37
C GLY A 471 -19.45 22.52 -51.34
N PHE A 472 -18.36 22.84 -52.04
CA PHE A 472 -17.72 24.17 -52.04
C PHE A 472 -18.50 25.26 -52.81
N ALA A 473 -19.63 24.91 -53.42
CA ALA A 473 -20.54 25.83 -54.08
C ALA A 473 -21.61 26.39 -53.12
N ASP A 474 -21.67 25.90 -51.87
CA ASP A 474 -22.59 26.37 -50.85
C ASP A 474 -22.36 27.88 -50.58
N PRO A 475 -23.42 28.73 -50.59
CA PRO A 475 -23.33 30.16 -50.32
C PRO A 475 -22.66 30.51 -48.98
N GLY A 476 -22.61 29.58 -48.03
CA GLY A 476 -21.91 29.76 -46.75
C GLY A 476 -20.38 29.76 -46.88
N TRP A 477 -19.79 29.32 -48.00
CA TRP A 477 -18.36 29.44 -48.24
C TRP A 477 -17.97 30.87 -48.62
N GLN A 478 -17.18 31.52 -47.77
CA GLN A 478 -16.58 32.81 -48.10
C GLN A 478 -15.17 32.61 -48.67
N TYR A 479 -14.94 33.14 -49.88
CA TYR A 479 -13.60 33.25 -50.43
C TYR A 479 -12.84 34.36 -49.68
N PRO A 480 -11.70 34.09 -49.03
CA PRO A 480 -10.92 35.14 -48.41
C PRO A 480 -10.34 36.05 -49.50
N ARG A 481 -10.99 37.21 -49.73
CA ARG A 481 -10.44 38.28 -50.58
C ARG A 481 -9.44 39.09 -49.78
N GLY A 482 -8.19 38.63 -49.72
CA GLY A 482 -7.09 39.45 -49.24
C GLY A 482 -6.75 40.55 -50.25
N ARG A 483 -6.69 41.82 -49.82
CA ARG A 483 -5.92 42.83 -50.56
C ARG A 483 -4.43 42.47 -50.39
N PRO A 484 -3.63 42.43 -51.48
CA PRO A 484 -2.20 42.30 -51.33
C PRO A 484 -1.68 43.50 -50.52
N LYS A 485 -0.85 43.24 -49.50
CA LYS A 485 -0.10 44.31 -48.82
C LYS A 485 0.75 45.05 -49.88
N PRO A 486 0.66 46.39 -50.00
CA PRO A 486 1.71 47.14 -50.65
C PRO A 486 3.00 46.99 -49.83
N ARG A 487 4.13 46.82 -50.51
CA ARG A 487 5.46 46.93 -49.91
C ARG A 487 5.78 48.37 -49.54
#